data_AF-A0A327H9L7-F1
#
_entry.id   AF-A0A327H9L7-F1
#
_cell.length_a   1.000
_cell.length_b   1.000
_cell.length_c   1.000
_cell.angle_alpha   90.00
_cell.angle_beta   90.00
_cell.angle_gamma   90.00
#
_symmetry.space_group_name_H-M   'P 1'
#
loop_
_entity.id
_entity.type
_entity.pdbx_description
1 polymer ?
#
loop_
_entity_poly.entity_id
_entity_poly.type
_entity_poly.pdbx_seq_one_letter_code
_entity_poly.pdbx_strand_id
1 'polypeptide(L)'
;MDEKTSFTSEIGRILRESRDVNNNQIDNKLRLAVALAVKLHISRNIDDKADIGRMLGPAFSQDHRRMRFGTNNLIQARNSRSTWR
;
A
#
# COMPACT_ATOMS: atom_id res chain seq x y z
N MET A 1 -15.19 -42.78 -40.05
CA MET A 1 -15.00 -43.86 -39.06
C MET A 1 -14.94 -43.16 -37.73
N ASP A 2 -16.09 -43.01 -37.07
CA ASP A 2 -16.16 -42.27 -35.82
C ASP A 2 -15.75 -43.20 -34.69
N GLU A 3 -14.56 -42.97 -34.14
CA GLU A 3 -14.08 -43.67 -32.95
C GLU A 3 -14.99 -43.28 -31.79
N LYS A 4 -15.96 -44.14 -31.49
CA LYS A 4 -16.77 -44.02 -30.26
C LYS A 4 -15.83 -44.19 -29.08
N THR A 5 -15.42 -43.07 -28.48
CA THR A 5 -14.64 -43.07 -27.25
C THR A 5 -15.40 -43.85 -26.18
N SER A 6 -14.74 -44.83 -25.57
CA SER A 6 -15.34 -45.63 -24.48
C SER A 6 -15.86 -44.69 -23.39
N PHE A 7 -17.03 -45.00 -22.82
CA PHE A 7 -17.62 -44.28 -21.68
C PHE A 7 -16.63 -44.03 -20.54
N THR A 8 -15.74 -45.00 -20.29
CA THR A 8 -14.66 -44.88 -19.30
C THR A 8 -13.61 -43.83 -19.66
N SER A 9 -13.30 -43.68 -20.94
CA SER A 9 -12.38 -42.64 -21.46
C SER A 9 -13.00 -41.25 -21.29
N GLU A 10 -14.29 -41.13 -21.56
CA GLU A 10 -15.03 -39.86 -21.45
C GLU A 10 -15.13 -39.39 -19.99
N ILE A 11 -15.44 -40.29 -19.06
CA ILE A 11 -15.37 -39.98 -17.62
C ILE A 11 -13.95 -39.55 -17.22
N GLY A 12 -12.92 -40.26 -17.69
CA GLY A 12 -11.53 -39.91 -17.40
C GLY A 12 -11.15 -38.51 -17.89
N ARG A 13 -11.70 -38.08 -19.04
CA ARG A 13 -11.52 -36.73 -19.58
C ARG A 13 -12.23 -35.68 -18.73
N ILE A 14 -13.51 -35.90 -18.41
CA ILE A 14 -14.32 -34.97 -17.61
C ILE A 14 -13.71 -34.73 -16.23
N LEU A 15 -13.24 -35.79 -15.56
CA LEU A 15 -12.60 -35.67 -14.24
C LEU A 15 -11.30 -34.86 -14.30
N ARG A 16 -10.52 -35.02 -15.37
CA ARG A 16 -9.27 -34.27 -15.57
C ARG A 16 -9.54 -32.79 -15.85
N GLU A 17 -10.48 -32.49 -16.72
CA GLU A 17 -10.90 -31.13 -17.05
C GLU A 17 -11.47 -30.39 -15.82
N SER A 18 -12.32 -31.04 -15.03
CA SER A 18 -12.82 -30.49 -13.76
C SER A 18 -11.70 -30.19 -12.76
N ARG A 19 -10.68 -31.06 -12.68
CA ARG A 19 -9.50 -30.84 -11.84
C ARG A 19 -8.70 -29.61 -12.31
N ASP A 20 -8.48 -29.47 -13.60
CA ASP A 20 -7.72 -28.37 -14.17
C ASP A 20 -8.44 -27.02 -14.00
N VAL A 21 -9.77 -27.00 -14.14
CA VAL A 21 -10.61 -25.82 -13.84
C VAL A 21 -10.45 -25.41 -12.37
N ASN A 22 -10.50 -26.36 -11.43
CA ASN A 22 -10.33 -26.06 -10.01
C ASN A 22 -8.94 -25.52 -9.68
N ASN A 23 -7.88 -26.11 -10.26
CA ASN A 23 -6.51 -25.63 -10.07
C ASN A 23 -6.36 -24.18 -10.57
N ASN A 24 -6.87 -23.87 -11.76
CA ASN A 24 -6.84 -22.50 -12.30
C ASN A 24 -7.57 -21.49 -11.39
N GLN A 25 -8.71 -21.89 -10.79
CA GLN A 25 -9.43 -21.05 -9.83
C GLN A 25 -8.62 -20.80 -8.55
N ILE A 26 -7.91 -21.82 -8.04
CA ILE A 26 -7.03 -21.69 -6.88
C ILE A 26 -5.87 -20.73 -7.20
N ASP A 27 -5.23 -20.90 -8.36
CA ASP A 27 -4.12 -20.05 -8.80
C ASP A 27 -4.54 -18.59 -8.95
N ASN A 28 -5.73 -18.33 -9.51
CA ASN A 28 -6.28 -16.98 -9.63
C ASN A 28 -6.55 -16.33 -8.27
N LYS A 29 -7.08 -17.09 -7.30
CA LYS A 29 -7.30 -16.60 -5.93
C LYS A 29 -5.97 -16.28 -5.24
N LEU A 30 -4.95 -17.12 -5.39
CA LEU A 30 -3.62 -16.88 -4.83
C LEU A 30 -2.98 -15.63 -5.45
N ARG A 31 -3.04 -15.48 -6.78
CA ARG A 31 -2.54 -14.28 -7.47
C ARG A 31 -3.22 -13.00 -7.01
N LEU A 32 -4.55 -13.03 -6.84
CA LEU A 32 -5.31 -11.90 -6.31
C LEU A 32 -4.90 -11.57 -4.86
N ALA A 33 -4.77 -12.59 -4.00
CA ALA A 33 -4.34 -12.39 -2.62
C ALA A 33 -2.94 -11.77 -2.54
N VAL A 34 -1.99 -12.24 -3.36
CA VAL A 34 -0.64 -11.67 -3.46
C VAL A 34 -0.69 -10.22 -3.94
N ALA A 35 -1.45 -9.92 -4.99
CA ALA A 35 -1.58 -8.56 -5.50
C ALA A 35 -2.15 -7.60 -4.44
N LEU A 36 -3.16 -8.03 -3.67
CA LEU A 36 -3.72 -7.26 -2.57
C LEU A 36 -2.72 -7.06 -1.43
N ALA A 37 -1.97 -8.10 -1.04
CA ALA A 37 -0.95 -8.01 -0.02
C ALA A 37 0.16 -7.01 -0.41
N VAL A 38 0.64 -7.07 -1.66
CA VAL A 38 1.62 -6.13 -2.21
C VAL A 38 1.07 -4.70 -2.20
N LYS A 39 -0.18 -4.50 -2.66
CA LYS A 39 -0.83 -3.19 -2.64
C LYS A 39 -0.90 -2.61 -1.22
N LEU A 40 -1.33 -3.42 -0.24
CA LEU A 40 -1.42 -3.02 1.17
C LEU A 40 -0.05 -2.69 1.77
N HIS A 41 0.98 -3.45 1.39
CA HIS A 41 2.34 -3.19 1.84
C HIS A 41 2.88 -1.86 1.29
N ILE A 42 2.67 -1.60 0.00
CA ILE A 42 3.06 -0.34 -0.64
C ILE A 42 2.29 0.84 -0.04
N SER A 43 0.98 0.69 0.21
CA SER A 43 0.17 1.76 0.79
C SER A 43 0.51 2.11 2.24
N ARG A 44 1.27 1.28 2.95
CA ARG A 44 1.75 1.60 4.31
C ARG A 44 3.02 2.45 4.31
N ASN A 45 3.74 2.56 3.18
CA ASN A 45 4.93 3.40 3.03
C ASN A 45 4.57 4.81 2.54
N ILE A 46 3.52 5.41 3.14
CA ILE A 46 2.92 6.69 2.72
C ILE A 46 3.46 7.89 3.51
N ASP A 47 4.62 7.77 4.14
CA ASP A 47 5.42 8.98 4.35
C ASP A 47 5.94 9.41 2.97
N ASP A 48 5.08 10.09 2.21
CA ASP A 48 5.42 10.68 0.93
C ASP A 48 6.70 11.49 1.19
N LYS A 49 7.77 11.26 0.42
CA LYS A 49 9.06 11.91 0.70
C LYS A 49 8.92 13.44 0.72
N ALA A 50 7.90 13.94 0.01
CA ALA A 50 7.46 15.33 0.06
C ALA A 50 6.99 15.78 1.45
N ASP A 51 6.27 14.94 2.19
CA ASP A 51 5.76 15.22 3.54
C ASP A 51 6.88 15.21 4.58
N ILE A 52 7.84 14.28 4.48
CA ILE A 52 9.04 14.25 5.34
C ILE A 52 9.80 15.58 5.23
N GLY A 53 9.99 16.10 4.01
CA GLY A 53 10.66 17.39 3.78
C GLY A 53 9.88 18.61 4.28
N ARG A 54 8.56 18.49 4.46
CA ARG A 54 7.69 19.55 4.99
C ARG A 54 7.59 19.55 6.51
N MET A 55 8.08 18.51 7.18
CA MET A 55 8.12 18.50 8.64
C MET A 55 8.99 19.64 9.16
N LEU A 56 8.44 20.41 10.10
CA LEU A 56 9.13 21.58 10.67
C LEU A 56 10.43 21.21 11.42
N GLY A 57 10.61 19.94 11.78
CA GLY A 57 11.77 19.45 12.54
C GLY A 57 11.77 19.92 14.00
N PRO A 58 12.89 19.71 14.73
CA PRO A 58 13.01 20.08 16.13
C PRO A 58 12.81 21.57 16.38
N ALA A 59 12.35 21.93 17.59
CA ALA A 59 12.10 23.32 17.98
C ALA A 59 13.32 24.23 17.77
N PHE A 60 14.53 23.74 18.08
CA PHE A 60 15.79 24.47 17.85
C PHE A 60 16.05 24.77 16.37
N SER A 61 15.84 23.80 15.47
CA SER A 61 16.03 23.98 14.03
C SER A 61 15.03 24.99 13.45
N GLN A 62 13.79 25.00 13.96
CA GLN A 62 12.79 25.99 13.59
C GLN A 62 13.19 27.40 14.05
N ASP A 63 13.65 27.52 15.29
CA ASP A 63 14.08 28.78 15.89
C ASP A 63 15.29 29.37 15.16
N HIS A 64 16.30 28.55 14.86
CA HIS A 64 17.48 28.97 14.11
C HIS A 64 17.10 29.46 12.69
N ARG A 65 16.19 28.78 11.98
CA ARG A 65 15.69 29.28 10.69
C ARG A 65 15.02 30.64 10.84
N ARG A 66 14.18 30.83 11.87
CA ARG A 66 13.48 32.09 12.12
C ARG A 66 14.43 33.25 12.41
N MET A 67 15.43 33.01 13.26
CA MET A 67 16.46 34.01 13.57
C MET A 67 17.27 34.41 12.34
N ARG A 68 17.62 33.45 11.45
CA ARG A 68 18.30 33.74 10.18
C ARG A 68 17.51 34.67 9.26
N PHE A 69 16.18 34.58 9.27
CA PHE A 69 15.30 35.44 8.48
C PHE A 69 14.88 36.71 9.23
N GLY A 70 15.46 37.01 10.40
CA GLY A 70 15.15 38.22 11.18
C GLY A 70 13.74 38.21 11.80
N THR A 71 13.12 37.03 11.91
CA THR A 71 11.80 36.87 12.54
C THR A 71 11.94 36.55 14.03
N ASN A 72 10.87 36.83 14.78
CA ASN A 72 10.83 36.54 16.23
C ASN A 72 11.07 35.06 16.52
N ASN A 73 11.70 34.79 17.67
CA ASN A 73 11.97 33.43 18.13
C ASN A 73 10.66 32.61 18.26
N LEU A 74 10.78 31.28 18.24
CA LEU A 74 9.65 30.35 18.21
C LEU A 74 8.71 30.54 19.41
N ILE A 75 9.24 30.87 20.58
CA ILE A 75 8.45 31.07 21.80
C ILE A 75 7.65 32.36 21.73
N GLN A 76 8.27 33.48 21.35
CA GLN A 76 7.62 34.78 21.23
C GLN A 76 6.55 34.78 20.14
N ALA A 77 6.79 34.09 19.03
CA ALA A 77 5.81 33.89 17.97
C ALA A 77 4.61 33.04 18.39
N ARG A 78 4.76 32.14 19.38
CA ARG A 78 3.65 31.38 19.96
C ARG A 78 2.91 32.21 20.99
N ASN A 79 3.65 32.96 21.81
CA ASN A 79 3.09 33.82 22.84
C ASN A 79 2.27 34.98 22.26
N SER A 80 2.63 35.51 21.08
CA SER A 80 1.85 36.55 20.40
C SER A 80 0.43 36.10 20.00
N ARG A 81 0.18 34.79 19.97
CA ARG A 81 -1.14 34.20 19.65
C ARG A 81 -1.91 33.79 20.90
N SER A 82 -1.35 33.99 22.10
CA SER A 82 -2.08 33.74 23.34
C SER A 82 -3.14 34.83 23.54
N THR A 83 -4.40 34.43 23.66
CA THR A 83 -5.52 35.32 23.99
C THR A 83 -5.60 35.62 25.48
N TRP A 84 -4.89 34.85 26.30
CA TRP A 84 -4.75 35.10 27.73
C TRP A 84 -3.44 35.85 27.95
N ARG A 85 -3.59 37.13 28.27
CA ARG A 85 -2.57 37.97 28.91
C ARG A 85 -2.98 38.21 30.35
#